data_AF-A0A8A1L5Z1-F1
#
_entry.id   AF-A0A8A1L5Z1-F1
#
_cell.length_a   1.000
_cell.length_b   1.000
_cell.length_c   1.000
_cell.angle_alpha   90.00
_cell.angle_beta   90.00
_cell.angle_gamma   90.00
#
_symmetry.space_group_name_H-M   'P 1'
#
loop_
_entity.id
_entity.type
_entity.pdbx_description
1 polymer ?
#
loop_
_entity_poly.entity_id
_entity_poly.type
_entity_poly.pdbx_seq_one_letter_code
_entity_poly.pdbx_strand_id
1 'polypeptide(L)'
;MYMKDPKGLHLTICFKNAEQLTNNTHIASHGYVTDRSKTFIHEATHTPEKEDQTKKDNGLDVWPSGLPCVAEVAYGQVPKPEEGS
;
A
#
# COMPACT_ATOMS: atom_id res chain seq x y z
N MET A 1 -8.43 0.20 22.73
CA MET A 1 -7.87 1.57 22.76
C MET A 1 -7.53 1.91 21.31
N TYR A 2 -8.13 2.92 20.70
CA TYR A 2 -7.85 3.29 19.30
C TYR A 2 -6.48 3.97 19.27
N MET A 3 -5.44 3.26 18.86
CA MET A 3 -4.10 3.83 18.73
C MET A 3 -4.08 4.64 17.44
N LYS A 4 -4.02 5.96 17.60
CA LYS A 4 -3.88 6.87 16.45
C LYS A 4 -2.50 6.63 15.86
N ASP A 5 -2.44 6.39 14.55
CA ASP A 5 -1.17 6.22 13.85
C ASP A 5 -0.27 7.45 14.11
N PRO A 6 0.99 7.26 14.55
CA PRO A 6 1.88 8.36 14.91
C PRO A 6 2.21 9.28 13.74
N LYS A 7 2.12 8.78 12.49
CA LYS A 7 2.31 9.55 11.27
C LYS A 7 1.01 10.21 10.78
N GLY A 8 -0.11 9.94 11.45
CA GLY A 8 -1.37 10.62 11.21
C GLY A 8 -2.23 9.96 10.13
N LEU A 9 -2.96 10.79 9.40
CA LEU A 9 -3.96 10.35 8.42
C LEU A 9 -3.26 9.70 7.21
N HIS A 10 -3.74 8.52 6.83
CA HIS A 10 -3.21 7.80 5.69
C HIS A 10 -4.29 7.04 4.94
N LEU A 11 -4.01 6.74 3.68
CA LEU A 11 -4.71 5.75 2.88
C LEU A 11 -3.94 4.42 2.97
N THR A 12 -4.66 3.30 3.04
CA THR A 12 -4.09 1.96 2.96
C THR A 12 -4.47 1.32 1.63
N ILE A 13 -3.48 0.91 0.86
CA ILE A 13 -3.63 0.16 -0.38
C ILE A 13 -3.07 -1.23 -0.15
N CYS A 14 -3.90 -2.25 -0.34
CA CYS A 14 -3.44 -3.64 -0.39
C CYS A 14 -3.44 -4.09 -1.85
N PHE A 15 -2.40 -4.78 -2.28
CA PHE A 15 -2.27 -5.27 -3.65
C PHE A 15 -1.49 -6.59 -3.71
N LYS A 16 -1.59 -7.25 -4.86
CA LYS A 16 -0.90 -8.51 -5.16
C LYS A 16 -0.31 -8.45 -6.55
N ASN A 17 0.87 -9.01 -6.74
CA ASN A 17 1.37 -9.41 -8.05
C ASN A 17 1.04 -10.90 -8.34
N ALA A 18 1.45 -11.43 -9.49
CA ALA A 18 1.16 -12.81 -9.89
C ALA A 18 1.78 -13.87 -8.95
N GLU A 19 2.97 -13.59 -8.41
CA GLU A 19 3.65 -14.47 -7.46
C GLU A 19 2.90 -14.51 -6.11
N GLN A 20 2.53 -13.34 -5.60
CA GLN A 20 1.76 -13.18 -4.36
C GLN A 20 0.36 -13.79 -4.44
N LEU A 21 -0.25 -13.75 -5.63
CA LEU A 21 -1.49 -14.47 -5.88
C LEU A 21 -1.30 -15.99 -5.77
N THR A 22 -0.22 -16.52 -6.33
CA THR A 22 0.12 -17.96 -6.26
C THR A 22 0.43 -18.39 -4.84
N ASN A 23 1.09 -17.53 -4.06
CA ASN A 23 1.55 -17.82 -2.71
C ASN A 23 0.51 -17.48 -1.62
N ASN A 24 -0.66 -16.96 -1.96
CA ASN A 24 -1.68 -16.48 -1.00
C ASN A 24 -1.16 -15.43 -0.02
N THR A 25 -0.39 -14.49 -0.55
CA THR A 25 0.20 -13.38 0.19
C THR A 25 -0.14 -12.03 -0.45
N HIS A 26 0.06 -10.93 0.27
CA HIS A 26 -0.17 -9.57 -0.21
C HIS A 26 0.79 -8.56 0.42
N ILE A 27 0.92 -7.39 -0.22
CA ILE A 27 1.56 -6.21 0.38
C ILE A 27 0.49 -5.20 0.76
N ALA A 28 0.67 -4.57 1.93
CA ALA A 28 -0.06 -3.38 2.32
C ALA A 28 0.89 -2.17 2.30
N SER A 29 0.45 -1.09 1.67
CA SER A 29 1.16 0.18 1.61
C SER A 29 0.31 1.29 2.20
N HIS A 30 0.96 2.25 2.85
CA HIS A 30 0.35 3.42 3.46
C HIS A 30 0.87 4.67 2.77
N GLY A 31 -0.05 5.47 2.22
CA GLY A 31 0.23 6.81 1.74
C GLY A 31 -0.27 7.83 2.76
N TYR A 32 0.63 8.61 3.34
CA TYR A 32 0.26 9.64 4.32
C TYR A 32 -0.21 10.90 3.59
N VAL A 33 -1.35 11.41 4.04
CA VAL A 33 -2.04 12.55 3.44
C VAL A 33 -2.39 13.57 4.50
N THR A 34 -2.41 14.84 4.12
CA THR A 34 -2.77 15.94 5.04
C THR A 34 -4.28 16.10 5.19
N ASP A 35 -5.06 15.60 4.23
CA ASP A 35 -6.51 15.77 4.15
C ASP A 35 -7.12 14.58 3.38
N ARG A 36 -8.30 14.11 3.80
CA ARG A 36 -9.04 13.02 3.13
C ARG A 36 -9.55 13.41 1.73
N SER A 37 -9.70 14.71 1.47
CA SER A 37 -10.20 15.24 0.21
C SER A 37 -9.10 15.56 -0.81
N LYS A 38 -7.82 15.56 -0.38
CA LYS A 38 -6.67 15.87 -1.24
C LYS A 38 -5.98 14.57 -1.65
N THR A 39 -5.58 14.50 -2.92
CA THR A 39 -4.90 13.33 -3.50
C THR A 39 -3.38 13.34 -3.30
N PHE A 40 -2.83 14.37 -2.65
CA PHE A 40 -1.39 14.49 -2.45
C PHE A 40 -0.91 13.59 -1.32
N ILE A 41 -0.10 12.59 -1.69
CA ILE A 41 0.62 11.69 -0.77
C ILE A 41 2.00 12.28 -0.52
N HIS A 42 2.27 12.72 0.70
CA HIS A 42 3.56 13.36 1.04
C HIS A 42 4.63 12.36 1.49
N GLU A 43 4.23 11.17 1.93
CA GLU A 43 5.10 10.08 2.33
C GLU A 43 4.41 8.75 2.04
N ALA A 44 5.17 7.73 1.63
CA ALA A 44 4.64 6.38 1.47
C ALA A 44 5.54 5.35 2.16
N THR A 45 4.92 4.36 2.78
CA THR A 45 5.61 3.20 3.38
C THR A 45 4.91 1.93 2.98
N HIS A 46 5.65 0.86 2.71
CA HIS A 46 5.08 -0.49 2.58
C HIS A 46 5.45 -1.34 3.77
N THR A 47 4.56 -2.23 4.18
CA THR A 47 4.90 -3.29 5.13
C THR A 47 5.54 -4.47 4.38
N PRO A 48 6.29 -5.34 5.07
CA PRO A 48 6.64 -6.64 4.53
C PRO A 48 5.39 -7.39 4.05
N GLU A 49 5.63 -8.35 3.18
CA GLU A 49 4.60 -9.25 2.66
C GLU A 49 3.91 -10.03 3.80
N LYS A 50 2.61 -10.25 3.64
CA LYS A 50 1.73 -10.86 4.64
C LYS A 50 0.92 -11.97 4.03
N GLU A 51 0.61 -13.01 4.82
CA GLU A 51 -0.37 -14.02 4.43
C GLU A 51 -1.77 -13.40 4.35
N ASP A 52 -2.62 -13.88 3.44
CA ASP A 52 -3.99 -13.35 3.27
C ASP A 52 -4.86 -13.48 4.51
N GLN A 53 -4.56 -14.45 5.36
CA GLN A 53 -5.27 -14.68 6.62
C GLN A 53 -4.91 -13.64 7.70
N THR A 54 -3.99 -12.72 7.41
CA THR A 54 -3.59 -11.68 8.36
C THR A 54 -4.77 -10.80 8.72
N LYS A 55 -5.07 -10.74 10.02
CA LYS A 55 -6.13 -9.91 10.58
C LYS A 55 -5.59 -8.55 11.02
N LYS A 56 -6.42 -7.53 10.86
CA LYS A 56 -6.29 -6.25 11.55
C LYS A 56 -6.62 -6.43 13.03
N ASP A 57 -6.23 -5.47 13.86
CA ASP A 57 -6.55 -5.47 15.30
C ASP A 57 -8.05 -5.56 15.62
N ASN A 58 -8.90 -5.17 14.65
CA ASN A 58 -10.36 -5.27 14.76
C ASN A 58 -10.93 -6.62 14.28
N GLY A 59 -10.07 -7.61 13.99
CA GLY A 59 -10.45 -8.96 13.55
C GLY A 59 -10.87 -9.07 12.08
N LEU A 60 -10.91 -7.96 11.34
CA LEU A 60 -11.18 -7.97 9.89
C LEU A 60 -9.92 -8.35 9.12
N ASP A 61 -10.10 -8.99 7.97
CA ASP A 61 -8.97 -9.30 7.09
C ASP A 61 -8.27 -8.03 6.58
N VAL A 62 -6.94 -8.08 6.54
CA VAL A 62 -6.14 -7.07 5.82
C VAL A 62 -6.41 -7.18 4.32
N TRP A 63 -6.49 -8.42 3.81
CA TRP A 63 -6.87 -8.74 2.43
C TRP A 63 -8.19 -9.52 2.38
N PRO A 64 -9.25 -9.02 1.74
CA PRO A 64 -10.53 -9.73 1.66
C PRO A 64 -10.44 -11.03 0.86
N SER A 65 -11.05 -12.11 1.36
CA SER A 65 -11.14 -13.38 0.63
C SER A 65 -11.89 -13.25 -0.69
N GLY A 66 -11.41 -13.91 -1.75
CA GLY A 66 -12.13 -14.04 -3.02
C GLY A 66 -12.00 -12.84 -3.97
N LEU A 67 -11.16 -11.86 -3.67
CA LEU A 67 -10.81 -10.81 -4.63
C LEU A 67 -9.74 -11.32 -5.61
N PRO A 68 -9.93 -11.17 -6.94
CA PRO A 68 -8.87 -11.42 -7.91
C PRO A 68 -7.71 -10.43 -7.69
N CYS A 69 -6.59 -10.61 -8.39
CA CYS A 69 -5.54 -9.59 -8.44
C CYS A 69 -6.17 -8.23 -8.80
N VAL A 70 -6.22 -7.30 -7.84
CA VAL A 70 -6.66 -5.92 -8.08
C VAL A 70 -5.49 -5.00 -7.79
N ALA A 71 -4.70 -4.76 -8.84
CA ALA A 71 -4.35 -3.45 -9.39
C ALA A 71 -2.88 -3.43 -9.86
N GLU A 72 -2.69 -3.12 -11.14
CA GLU A 72 -1.45 -2.53 -11.64
C GLU A 72 -1.65 -1.00 -11.67
N VAL A 73 -0.78 -0.24 -10.98
CA VAL A 73 -0.70 1.22 -11.11
C VAL A 73 0.77 1.61 -11.22
N ALA A 74 1.15 2.27 -12.33
CA ALA A 74 2.52 2.69 -12.62
C ALA A 74 2.60 4.18 -13.01
N TYR A 75 3.57 4.91 -12.48
CA TYR A 75 4.04 6.20 -13.00
C TYR A 75 5.56 6.34 -12.77
N GLY A 76 6.30 6.80 -13.80
CA GLY A 76 7.77 6.91 -13.77
C GLY A 76 8.28 8.34 -14.01
N GLN A 77 9.47 8.64 -13.48
CA GLN A 77 10.32 9.73 -13.95
C GLN A 77 11.75 9.22 -14.13
N VAL A 78 12.21 9.17 -15.37
CA VAL A 78 13.60 8.83 -15.76
C VAL A 78 14.49 10.03 -15.39
N PRO A 79 15.73 9.85 -14.89
CA PRO A 79 16.62 10.97 -14.59
C PRO A 79 16.76 11.87 -15.81
N LYS A 80 16.82 13.19 -15.64
CA LYS A 80 17.35 14.03 -16.71
C LYS A 80 18.84 13.66 -16.83
N PRO A 81 19.34 13.17 -17.97
CA PRO A 81 20.77 13.09 -18.16
C PRO A 81 21.31 14.49 -17.92
N GLU A 82 22.27 14.60 -17.00
CA GLU A 82 23.07 15.81 -16.90
C GLU A 82 23.73 15.96 -18.28
N GLU A 83 23.35 17.01 -19.02
CA GLU A 83 24.08 17.39 -20.23
C GLU A 83 25.53 17.56 -19.79
N GLY A 84 26.38 16.66 -20.25
CA GLY A 84 27.79 16.65 -19.90
C GLY A 84 28.36 18.05 -20.05
N SER A 85 28.92 18.56 -18.95
CA SER A 85 29.71 19.78 -18.94
C SER A 85 31.00 19.62 -19.74
#